data_AF-A4FL60-F1
#
_entry.id   AF-A4FL60-F1
#
_cell.length_a   1.000
_cell.length_b   1.000
_cell.length_c   1.000
_cell.angle_alpha   90.00
_cell.angle_beta   90.00
_cell.angle_gamma   90.00
#
_symmetry.space_group_name_H-M   'P 1'
#
loop_
_entity.id
_entity.type
_entity.pdbx_description
1 polymer ?
#
loop_
_entity_poly.entity_id
_entity_poly.type
_entity_poly.pdbx_seq_one_letter_code
_entity_poly.pdbx_strand_id
1 'polypeptide(L)'
;MNSSAWFLGDWVVYGQARYSDRYRRAIETARLDYQTIRNYAWVARRFELSRRRDKLSFQHHAEVAALPVDQQDRWLDRAEEAGWSRNQLRQHIRNSRLAVQGAGSVERAMPAIQVTSERLERWQRAAERAGSSIESWIVANLDSAAGRVLEEADQPPRQVEAPRQTEHPPRQVEQQHRQLVARA
;
A
#
# COMPACT_ATOMS: atom_id res chain seq x y z
N MET A 1 34.22 7.72 1.75
CA MET A 1 35.04 8.62 2.59
C MET A 1 34.42 10.01 2.59
N ASN A 2 34.05 10.56 3.75
CA ASN A 2 33.65 11.97 3.93
C ASN A 2 34.06 12.47 5.34
N SER A 3 35.18 11.98 5.87
CA SER A 3 35.62 12.25 7.25
C SER A 3 35.84 13.74 7.53
N SER A 4 36.17 14.52 6.50
CA SER A 4 36.28 15.99 6.58
C SER A 4 34.95 16.69 6.89
N ALA A 5 33.81 16.14 6.45
CA ALA A 5 32.49 16.71 6.74
C ALA A 5 32.13 16.57 8.22
N TRP A 6 32.48 15.43 8.84
CA TRP A 6 32.33 15.24 10.29
C TRP A 6 33.15 16.26 11.07
N PHE A 7 34.45 16.35 10.77
CA PHE A 7 35.35 17.29 11.47
C PHE A 7 34.87 18.74 11.36
N LEU A 8 34.50 19.18 10.15
CA LEU A 8 34.05 20.55 9.93
C LEU A 8 32.73 20.85 10.65
N GLY A 9 31.79 19.90 10.61
CA GLY A 9 30.53 20.02 11.35
C GLY A 9 30.75 20.09 12.85
N ASP A 10 31.57 19.21 13.41
CA ASP A 10 31.90 19.16 14.84
C ASP A 10 32.59 20.43 15.31
N TRP A 11 33.53 20.96 14.53
CA TRP A 11 34.22 22.21 14.86
C TRP A 11 33.25 23.40 14.92
N VAL A 12 32.31 23.49 13.96
CA VAL A 12 31.28 24.54 13.96
C VAL A 12 30.31 24.39 15.14
N VAL A 13 29.97 23.16 15.52
CA VAL A 13 29.10 22.89 16.68
C VAL A 13 29.82 23.25 17.98
N TYR A 14 31.07 22.80 18.15
CA TYR A 14 31.91 23.11 19.31
C TYR A 14 32.12 24.63 19.48
N GLY A 15 32.37 25.33 18.36
CA GLY A 15 32.61 26.77 18.38
C GLY A 15 31.38 27.63 18.70
N GLN A 16 30.16 27.07 18.81
CA GLN A 16 28.93 27.85 18.96
C GLN A 16 28.94 28.80 20.17
N ALA A 17 29.50 28.38 21.30
CA ALA A 17 29.55 29.19 22.52
C ALA A 17 30.79 30.10 22.61
N ARG A 18 31.80 29.86 21.76
CA ARG A 18 33.17 30.41 21.94
C ARG A 18 33.62 31.32 20.81
N TYR A 19 33.01 31.18 19.62
CA TYR A 19 33.40 31.91 18.42
C TYR A 19 32.15 32.37 17.63
N SER A 20 31.88 33.68 17.68
CA SER A 20 30.79 34.31 16.93
C SER A 20 31.03 34.29 15.41
N ASP A 21 32.29 34.29 14.98
CA ASP A 21 32.75 34.29 13.59
C ASP A 21 33.04 32.89 13.02
N ARG A 22 32.70 31.82 13.74
CA ARG A 22 33.03 30.43 13.34
C ARG A 22 32.64 30.08 11.91
N TYR A 23 31.47 30.50 11.44
CA TYR A 23 31.04 30.22 10.08
C TYR A 23 31.91 30.92 9.03
N ARG A 24 32.32 32.17 9.28
CA ARG A 24 33.23 32.90 8.39
C ARG A 24 34.56 32.15 8.28
N ARG A 25 35.16 31.76 9.40
CA ARG A 25 36.43 31.01 9.42
C ARG A 25 36.32 29.65 8.72
N ALA A 26 35.21 28.94 8.93
CA ALA A 26 34.95 27.67 8.25
C ALA A 26 34.84 27.85 6.73
N ILE A 27 34.17 28.91 6.25
CA ILE A 27 34.06 29.24 4.82
C ILE A 27 35.44 29.56 4.23
N GLU A 28 36.21 30.42 4.89
CA GLU A 28 37.54 30.83 4.45
C GLU A 28 38.51 29.65 4.36
N THR A 29 38.44 28.72 5.32
CA THR A 29 39.35 27.57 5.42
C THR A 29 38.93 26.44 4.48
N ALA A 30 37.64 26.08 4.46
CA ALA A 30 37.15 24.93 3.71
C ALA A 30 36.82 25.25 2.25
N ARG A 31 36.73 26.55 1.89
CA ARG A 31 36.25 27.04 0.59
C ARG A 31 34.90 26.43 0.18
N LEU A 32 34.06 26.12 1.17
CA LEU A 32 32.70 25.67 0.98
C LEU A 32 31.74 26.82 1.24
N ASP A 33 30.59 26.79 0.58
CA ASP A 33 29.55 27.77 0.84
C ASP A 33 28.96 27.60 2.26
N TYR A 34 28.36 28.69 2.74
CA TYR A 34 27.77 28.75 4.06
C TYR A 34 26.67 27.69 4.29
N GLN A 35 25.85 27.39 3.28
CA GLN A 35 24.74 26.45 3.40
C GLN A 35 25.25 25.01 3.55
N THR A 36 26.32 24.64 2.84
CA THR A 36 26.99 23.35 3.00
C THR A 36 27.54 23.18 4.41
N ILE A 37 28.25 24.19 4.94
CA ILE A 37 28.80 24.16 6.30
C ILE A 37 27.69 24.08 7.36
N ARG A 38 26.61 24.83 7.18
CA ARG A 38 25.44 24.76 8.04
C ARG A 38 24.81 23.37 8.03
N ASN A 39 24.67 22.74 6.85
CA ASN A 39 24.16 21.38 6.75
C ASN A 39 25.06 20.39 7.49
N TYR A 40 26.38 20.54 7.37
CA TYR A 40 27.32 19.67 8.07
C TYR A 40 27.20 19.80 9.59
N ALA A 41 27.13 21.03 10.11
CA ALA A 41 26.93 21.28 11.54
C ALA A 41 25.60 20.72 12.05
N TRP A 42 24.54 20.78 11.23
CA TRP A 42 23.24 20.23 11.59
C TRP A 42 23.28 18.70 11.72
N VAL A 43 23.88 17.99 10.75
CA VAL A 43 24.04 16.53 10.82
C VAL A 43 24.96 16.15 11.99
N ALA A 44 26.10 16.83 12.15
CA ALA A 44 27.04 16.59 13.26
C ALA A 44 26.37 16.65 14.64
N ARG A 45 25.48 17.62 14.84
CA ARG A 45 24.70 17.77 16.08
C ARG A 45 23.72 16.62 16.33
N ARG A 46 23.24 15.95 15.29
CA ARG A 46 22.26 14.85 15.40
C ARG A 46 22.91 13.51 15.74
N PHE A 47 24.21 13.36 15.50
CA PHE A 47 24.95 12.11 15.68
C PHE A 47 26.17 12.33 16.58
N GLU A 48 26.01 11.94 17.85
CA GLU A 48 27.14 11.77 18.77
C GLU A 48 28.14 10.75 18.20
N LEU A 49 29.40 10.86 18.62
CA LEU A 49 30.49 10.04 18.09
C LEU A 49 30.19 8.53 18.18
N SER A 50 29.56 8.09 19.27
CA SER A 50 29.16 6.70 19.53
C SER A 50 28.07 6.18 18.59
N ARG A 51 27.26 7.06 17.98
CA ARG A 51 26.16 6.71 17.07
C ARG A 51 26.59 6.74 15.59
N ARG A 52 27.81 7.18 15.31
CA ARG A 52 28.36 7.21 13.95
C ARG A 52 28.84 5.81 13.58
N ARG A 53 28.39 5.30 12.43
CA ARG A 53 28.82 4.00 11.92
C ARG A 53 29.94 4.20 10.92
N ASP A 54 31.14 3.73 11.24
CA ASP A 54 32.35 3.95 10.42
C ASP A 54 32.25 3.34 9.02
N LYS A 55 31.44 2.29 8.87
CA LYS A 55 31.15 1.67 7.56
C LYS A 55 30.22 2.51 6.69
N LEU A 56 29.51 3.48 7.26
CA LEU A 56 28.58 4.35 6.56
C LEU A 56 29.14 5.76 6.37
N SER A 57 28.95 6.30 5.17
CA SER A 57 29.40 7.67 4.88
C SER A 57 28.57 8.72 5.63
N PHE A 58 29.13 9.91 5.80
CA PHE A 58 28.42 11.10 6.30
C PHE A 58 27.06 11.33 5.63
N GLN A 59 26.98 11.03 4.33
CA GLN A 59 25.76 11.24 3.57
C GLN A 59 24.65 10.26 3.92
N HIS A 60 24.96 9.03 4.36
CA HIS A 60 23.94 8.13 4.91
C HIS A 60 23.29 8.74 6.15
N HIS A 61 24.12 9.28 7.03
CA HIS A 61 23.67 9.97 8.24
C HIS A 61 22.84 11.21 7.89
N ALA A 62 23.22 11.96 6.84
CA ALA A 62 22.45 13.11 6.37
C ALA A 62 21.03 12.73 5.89
N GLU A 63 20.85 11.59 5.20
CA GLU A 63 19.53 11.14 4.74
C GLU A 63 18.55 10.87 5.90
N VAL A 64 19.06 10.38 7.02
CA VAL A 64 18.24 10.04 8.19
C VAL A 64 18.20 11.13 9.26
N ALA A 65 19.06 12.15 9.18
CA ALA A 65 19.24 13.16 10.23
C ALA A 65 17.93 13.87 10.65
N ALA A 66 16.96 13.99 9.75
CA ALA A 66 15.65 14.61 10.03
C ALA A 66 14.66 13.69 10.75
N LEU A 67 14.90 12.37 10.78
CA LEU A 67 14.04 11.38 11.43
C LEU A 67 14.18 11.41 12.96
N PRO A 68 13.21 10.85 13.70
CA PRO A 68 13.37 10.52 15.12
C PRO A 68 14.58 9.60 15.37
N VAL A 69 15.18 9.70 16.56
CA VAL A 69 16.43 9.02 16.94
C VAL A 69 16.34 7.50 16.76
N ASP A 70 15.24 6.90 17.21
CA ASP A 70 14.97 5.47 17.06
C ASP A 70 14.90 5.04 15.59
N GLN A 71 14.30 5.86 14.74
CA GLN A 71 14.25 5.60 13.30
C GLN A 71 15.60 5.80 12.63
N GLN A 72 16.39 6.80 13.04
CA GLN A 72 17.74 7.00 12.53
C GLN A 72 18.58 5.74 12.72
N ASP A 73 18.60 5.20 13.95
CA ASP A 73 19.43 4.05 14.29
C ASP A 73 18.97 2.81 13.51
N ARG A 74 17.66 2.52 13.50
CA ARG A 74 17.11 1.41 12.72
C ARG A 74 17.46 1.47 11.23
N TRP A 75 17.40 2.65 10.62
CA TRP A 75 17.69 2.80 9.20
C TRP A 75 19.19 2.67 8.90
N LEU A 76 20.03 3.16 9.81
CA LEU A 76 21.47 3.05 9.69
C LEU A 76 21.95 1.61 9.92
N ASP A 77 21.38 0.88 10.88
CA ASP A 77 21.69 -0.54 11.10
C ASP A 77 21.37 -1.37 9.86
N ARG A 78 20.17 -1.20 9.30
CA ARG A 78 19.78 -1.87 8.05
C ARG A 78 20.69 -1.52 6.87
N ALA A 79 21.10 -0.25 6.76
CA ALA A 79 22.00 0.17 5.70
C ALA A 79 23.39 -0.46 5.83
N GLU A 80 23.90 -0.59 7.06
CA GLU A 80 25.19 -1.23 7.31
C GLU A 80 25.13 -2.75 7.07
N GLU A 81 24.11 -3.42 7.60
CA GLU A 81 23.90 -4.87 7.45
C GLU A 81 23.72 -5.28 5.99
N ALA A 82 22.90 -4.54 5.24
CA ALA A 82 22.59 -4.86 3.85
C ALA A 82 23.53 -4.19 2.85
N GLY A 83 24.54 -3.44 3.32
CA GLY A 83 25.52 -2.76 2.46
C GLY A 83 24.89 -1.74 1.50
N TRP A 84 23.83 -1.05 1.92
CA TRP A 84 23.12 -0.12 1.06
C TRP A 84 23.95 1.11 0.72
N SER A 85 23.86 1.55 -0.53
CA SER A 85 24.25 2.91 -0.91
C SER A 85 23.28 3.94 -0.35
N ARG A 86 23.73 5.20 -0.26
CA ARG A 86 22.90 6.35 0.15
C ARG A 86 21.59 6.44 -0.65
N ASN A 87 21.66 6.18 -1.95
CA ASN A 87 20.48 6.26 -2.83
C ASN A 87 19.47 5.16 -2.51
N GLN A 88 19.94 3.93 -2.22
CA GLN A 88 19.10 2.83 -1.79
C GLN A 88 18.47 3.13 -0.42
N LEU A 89 19.25 3.61 0.55
CA LEU A 89 18.74 4.03 1.85
C LEU A 89 17.61 5.06 1.70
N ARG A 90 17.82 6.10 0.88
CA ARG A 90 16.80 7.11 0.59
C ARG A 90 15.54 6.52 -0.04
N GLN A 91 15.70 5.56 -0.96
CA GLN A 91 14.57 4.86 -1.58
C GLN A 91 13.79 4.02 -0.56
N HIS A 92 14.46 3.26 0.31
CA HIS A 92 13.82 2.47 1.35
C HIS A 92 13.07 3.34 2.37
N ILE A 93 13.65 4.47 2.80
CA ILE A 93 12.97 5.43 3.67
C ILE A 93 11.70 5.96 2.99
N ARG A 94 11.78 6.37 1.72
CA ARG A 94 10.62 6.85 0.96
C ARG A 94 9.53 5.79 0.87
N ASN A 95 9.90 4.57 0.48
CA ASN A 95 8.95 3.46 0.35
C ASN A 95 8.29 3.13 1.68
N SER A 96 9.02 3.19 2.80
CA SER A 96 8.44 2.97 4.12
C SER A 96 7.41 4.03 4.50
N ARG A 97 7.65 5.30 4.15
CA ARG A 97 6.69 6.38 4.41
C ARG A 97 5.44 6.22 3.55
N LEU A 98 5.61 5.86 2.28
CA LEU A 98 4.49 5.56 1.38
C LEU A 98 3.70 4.34 1.86
N ALA A 99 4.37 3.31 2.39
CA ALA A 99 3.70 2.15 2.97
C ALA A 99 2.93 2.51 4.25
N VAL A 100 3.49 3.34 5.13
CA VAL A 100 2.80 3.82 6.35
C VAL A 100 1.64 4.75 6.01
N GLN A 101 1.80 5.63 5.02
CA GLN A 101 0.73 6.50 4.53
C GLN A 101 -0.37 5.72 3.79
N GLY A 102 0.01 4.70 3.00
CA GLY A 102 -0.93 3.80 2.33
C GLY A 102 -1.62 2.80 3.27
N ALA A 103 -1.02 2.48 4.41
CA ALA A 103 -1.64 1.66 5.46
C ALA A 103 -2.65 2.47 6.30
N GLY A 104 -2.55 3.80 6.31
CA GLY A 104 -3.48 4.71 6.98
C GLY A 104 -4.71 5.09 6.14
N SER A 105 -4.70 4.82 4.83
CA SER A 105 -5.82 5.09 3.93
C SER A 105 -5.73 4.18 2.72
N VAL A 106 -6.24 2.95 2.85
CA VAL A 106 -6.65 2.18 1.67
C VAL A 106 -8.04 2.68 1.26
N GLU A 107 -8.15 3.95 0.88
CA GLU A 107 -9.18 4.33 -0.10
C GLU A 107 -8.73 3.70 -1.42
N ARG A 108 -9.18 2.47 -1.67
CA ARG A 108 -9.13 1.90 -3.02
C ARG A 108 -9.96 2.82 -3.91
N ALA A 109 -9.31 3.72 -4.62
CA ALA A 109 -9.95 4.56 -5.62
C ALA A 109 -10.68 3.65 -6.61
N MET A 110 -12.02 3.78 -6.66
CA MET A 110 -12.82 3.08 -7.66
C MET A 110 -12.38 3.51 -9.07
N PRO A 111 -12.29 2.59 -10.04
CA PRO A 111 -12.02 2.96 -11.42
C PRO A 111 -13.10 3.94 -11.90
N ALA A 112 -12.69 5.01 -12.59
CA ALA A 112 -13.62 6.00 -13.11
C ALA A 112 -14.50 5.36 -14.21
N ILE A 113 -15.76 5.10 -13.88
CA ILE A 113 -16.74 4.53 -14.81
C ILE A 113 -17.26 5.66 -15.70
N GLN A 114 -17.10 5.53 -17.01
CA GLN A 114 -17.73 6.42 -17.98
C GLN A 114 -19.21 6.01 -18.14
N VAL A 115 -20.12 6.95 -17.89
CA VAL A 115 -21.58 6.73 -17.88
C VAL A 115 -22.22 7.69 -18.87
N THR A 116 -23.16 7.21 -19.68
CA THR A 116 -23.91 8.07 -20.60
C THR A 116 -24.90 8.96 -19.83
N SER A 117 -25.23 10.14 -20.36
CA SER A 117 -26.17 11.08 -19.74
C SER A 117 -27.53 10.44 -19.44
N GLU A 118 -28.06 9.65 -20.36
CA GLU A 118 -29.34 8.93 -20.17
C GLU A 118 -29.30 7.94 -18.99
N ARG A 119 -28.16 7.26 -18.80
CA ARG A 119 -27.98 6.32 -17.69
C ARG A 119 -27.84 7.06 -16.36
N LEU A 120 -27.12 8.18 -16.37
CA LEU A 120 -26.97 9.04 -15.20
C LEU A 120 -28.31 9.64 -14.75
N GLU A 121 -29.11 10.16 -15.68
CA GLU A 121 -30.45 10.70 -15.40
C GLU A 121 -31.38 9.65 -14.78
N ARG A 122 -31.33 8.41 -15.29
CA ARG A 122 -32.11 7.30 -14.76
C ARG A 122 -31.74 6.99 -13.30
N TRP A 123 -30.45 7.05 -12.96
CA TRP A 123 -29.98 6.84 -11.58
C TRP A 123 -30.33 8.02 -10.66
N GLN A 124 -30.25 9.26 -11.14
CA GLN A 124 -30.66 10.44 -10.38
C GLN A 124 -32.14 10.36 -10.00
N ARG A 125 -33.02 10.04 -10.97
CA ARG A 125 -34.46 9.86 -10.70
C ARG A 125 -34.77 8.74 -9.71
N ALA A 126 -33.98 7.66 -9.73
CA ALA A 126 -34.13 6.55 -8.78
C ALA A 126 -33.68 6.95 -7.37
N ALA A 127 -32.57 7.68 -7.25
CA ALA A 127 -32.05 8.21 -5.99
C ALA A 127 -33.01 9.23 -5.36
N GLU A 128 -33.56 10.16 -6.16
CA GLU A 128 -34.57 11.13 -5.73
C GLU A 128 -35.82 10.44 -5.17
N ARG A 129 -36.34 9.41 -5.86
CA ARG A 129 -37.47 8.61 -5.37
C ARG A 129 -37.16 7.86 -4.08
N ALA A 130 -35.90 7.49 -3.87
CA ALA A 130 -35.42 6.88 -2.64
C ALA A 130 -35.04 7.91 -1.56
N GLY A 131 -35.24 9.20 -1.80
CA GLY A 131 -34.94 10.28 -0.85
C GLY A 131 -33.44 10.43 -0.52
N SER A 132 -32.56 9.96 -1.41
CA SER A 132 -31.11 9.90 -1.19
C SER A 132 -30.35 10.64 -2.29
N SER A 133 -29.11 11.06 -2.01
CA SER A 133 -28.23 11.54 -3.07
C SER A 133 -27.86 10.39 -4.03
N ILE A 134 -27.52 10.72 -5.28
CA ILE A 134 -27.10 9.71 -6.26
C ILE A 134 -25.90 8.89 -5.78
N GLU A 135 -24.92 9.53 -5.13
CA GLU A 135 -23.73 8.88 -4.59
C GLU A 135 -24.09 7.85 -3.52
N SER A 136 -24.89 8.27 -2.53
CA SER A 136 -25.35 7.39 -1.45
C SER A 136 -26.21 6.24 -1.98
N TRP A 137 -27.04 6.52 -2.98
CA TRP A 137 -27.90 5.53 -3.59
C TRP A 137 -27.11 4.49 -4.40
N ILE A 138 -26.09 4.92 -5.16
CA ILE A 138 -25.21 4.01 -5.92
C ILE A 138 -24.47 3.09 -4.96
N VAL A 139 -23.86 3.63 -3.90
CA VAL A 139 -23.12 2.83 -2.92
C VAL A 139 -24.04 1.80 -2.26
N ALA A 140 -25.20 2.22 -1.73
CA ALA A 140 -26.14 1.31 -1.07
C ALA A 140 -26.66 0.20 -2.02
N ASN A 141 -26.88 0.51 -3.29
CA ASN A 141 -27.29 -0.49 -4.28
C ASN A 141 -26.17 -1.46 -4.63
N LEU A 142 -24.92 -0.97 -4.76
CA LEU A 142 -23.76 -1.83 -5.00
C LEU A 142 -23.52 -2.76 -3.81
N ASP A 143 -23.61 -2.26 -2.58
CA ASP A 143 -23.46 -3.07 -1.36
C ASP A 143 -24.57 -4.12 -1.25
N SER A 144 -25.83 -3.75 -1.54
CA SER A 144 -26.95 -4.69 -1.54
C SER A 144 -26.85 -5.75 -2.63
N ALA A 145 -26.29 -5.40 -3.80
CA ALA A 145 -26.04 -6.36 -4.87
C ALA A 145 -24.89 -7.31 -4.50
N ALA A 146 -23.81 -6.79 -3.93
CA ALA A 146 -22.69 -7.58 -3.44
C ALA A 146 -23.13 -8.54 -2.33
N GLY A 147 -23.89 -8.04 -1.35
CA GLY A 147 -24.45 -8.83 -0.26
C GLY A 147 -25.25 -10.03 -0.75
N ARG A 148 -26.17 -9.84 -1.70
CA ARG A 148 -26.95 -10.95 -2.28
C ARG A 148 -26.09 -12.02 -2.95
N VAL A 149 -25.07 -11.62 -3.70
CA VAL A 149 -24.17 -12.57 -4.38
C VAL A 149 -23.31 -13.34 -3.37
N LEU A 150 -22.84 -12.67 -2.32
CA LEU A 150 -22.06 -13.31 -1.26
C LEU A 150 -22.91 -14.24 -0.39
N GLU A 151 -24.14 -13.86 -0.07
CA GLU A 151 -25.11 -14.70 0.65
C GLU A 151 -25.54 -15.93 -0.18
N GLU A 152 -25.69 -15.78 -1.50
CA GLU A 152 -25.99 -16.89 -2.42
C GLU A 152 -24.80 -17.85 -2.57
N ALA A 153 -23.57 -17.33 -2.53
CA ALA A 153 -22.35 -18.15 -2.57
C ALA A 153 -22.10 -18.93 -1.27
N ASP A 154 -22.52 -18.40 -0.11
CA ASP A 154 -22.41 -19.06 1.20
C ASP A 154 -23.57 -20.04 1.48
N GLN A 155 -24.58 -20.09 0.62
CA GLN A 155 -25.69 -21.02 0.78
C GLN A 155 -25.29 -22.43 0.30
N PRO A 156 -25.39 -23.49 1.14
CA PRO A 156 -25.13 -24.85 0.70
C PRO A 156 -26.09 -25.20 -0.45
N PRO A 157 -25.63 -25.98 -1.44
CA PRO A 157 -26.41 -26.26 -2.64
C PRO A 157 -27.79 -26.79 -2.24
N ARG A 158 -28.86 -26.12 -2.69
CA ARG A 158 -30.24 -26.57 -2.46
C ARG A 158 -30.32 -28.02 -2.90
N GLN A 159 -30.64 -28.91 -1.95
CA GLN A 159 -30.99 -30.29 -2.27
C GLN A 159 -32.21 -30.24 -3.18
N VAL A 160 -31.96 -30.43 -4.47
CA VAL A 160 -33.01 -30.70 -5.45
C VAL A 160 -33.54 -32.08 -5.06
N GLU A 161 -34.63 -32.13 -4.29
CA GLU A 161 -35.35 -33.37 -4.06
C GLU A 161 -35.75 -33.93 -5.44
N ALA A 162 -35.09 -35.03 -5.82
CA ALA A 162 -35.38 -35.73 -7.06
C ALA A 162 -36.85 -36.17 -7.06
N PRO A 163 -37.55 -36.09 -8.21
CA PRO A 163 -38.93 -36.56 -8.30
C PRO A 163 -38.96 -38.04 -7.92
N ARG A 164 -39.78 -38.40 -6.92
CA ARG A 164 -39.98 -39.78 -6.47
C ARG A 164 -40.35 -40.63 -7.69
N GLN A 165 -39.48 -41.57 -8.05
CA GLN A 165 -39.76 -42.56 -9.08
C GLN A 165 -40.96 -43.39 -8.60
N THR A 166 -42.12 -43.20 -9.23
CA THR A 166 -43.22 -44.14 -9.13
C THR A 166 -42.77 -45.44 -9.78
N GLU A 167 -42.59 -46.46 -8.95
CA GLU A 167 -42.32 -47.85 -9.33
C GLU A 167 -43.32 -48.34 -10.39
N HIS A 168 -42.81 -48.97 -11.46
CA HIS A 168 -43.62 -49.64 -12.47
C HIS A 168 -43.36 -51.15 -12.37
N PRO A 169 -44.38 -52.01 -12.22
CA PRO A 169 -44.20 -53.46 -12.10
C PRO A 169 -43.88 -54.12 -13.46
N PRO A 170 -43.34 -55.35 -13.47
CA PRO A 170 -42.66 -55.91 -14.64
C PRO A 170 -43.60 -56.42 -15.73
N ARG A 171 -43.14 -56.32 -16.98
CA ARG A 171 -43.82 -56.77 -18.20
C ARG A 171 -43.93 -58.30 -18.29
N GLN A 172 -45.17 -58.80 -18.20
CA GLN A 172 -45.69 -60.01 -18.84
C GLN A 172 -46.92 -59.49 -19.63
N VAL A 173 -47.17 -59.67 -20.92
CA VAL A 173 -46.94 -60.76 -21.87
C VAL A 173 -47.07 -60.13 -23.26
N GLU A 174 -46.11 -60.33 -24.17
CA GLU A 174 -46.32 -60.02 -25.60
C GLU A 174 -45.83 -61.21 -26.43
N GLN A 175 -46.63 -62.29 -26.39
CA GLN A 175 -46.67 -63.30 -27.43
C GLN A 175 -48.14 -63.58 -27.75
N GLN A 176 -48.77 -62.65 -28.46
CA GLN A 176 -49.89 -62.99 -29.33
C GLN A 176 -49.43 -62.83 -30.78
N HIS A 177 -49.01 -63.97 -31.31
CA HIS A 177 -48.95 -64.35 -32.70
C HIS A 177 -49.93 -63.54 -33.59
N ARG A 178 -49.38 -62.62 -34.38
CA ARG A 178 -49.90 -62.37 -35.72
C ARG A 178 -49.67 -63.64 -36.53
N GLN A 179 -50.73 -64.40 -36.79
CA GLN A 179 -50.99 -65.03 -38.10
C GLN A 179 -52.31 -65.81 -38.04
N LEU A 180 -53.37 -65.15 -38.50
CA LEU A 180 -54.49 -65.82 -39.15
C LEU A 180 -54.06 -66.18 -40.58
N VAL A 181 -54.61 -67.30 -41.06
CA VAL A 181 -54.60 -67.84 -42.44
C VAL A 181 -53.55 -68.92 -42.74
N ALA A 182 -53.88 -70.17 -42.39
CA ALA A 182 -53.84 -71.31 -43.30
C ALA A 182 -54.66 -72.50 -42.77
N ARG A 183 -55.83 -72.74 -43.39
CA ARG A 183 -56.54 -74.03 -43.60
C ARG A 183 -56.46 -75.12 -42.51
N ALA A 184 -57.60 -75.39 -41.87
CA ALA A 184 -58.37 -76.65 -41.98
C ALA A 184 -59.59 -76.59 -41.06
#